data_AF-A0A366E4J8-F1
#
_entry.id   AF-A0A366E4J8-F1
#
_cell.length_a   1.000
_cell.length_b   1.000
_cell.length_c   1.000
_cell.angle_alpha   90.00
_cell.angle_beta   90.00
_cell.angle_gamma   90.00
#
_symmetry.space_group_name_H-M   'P 1'
#
loop_
_entity.id
_entity.type
_entity.pdbx_description
1 polymer ?
#
loop_
_entity_poly.entity_id
_entity_poly.type
_entity_poly.pdbx_seq_one_letter_code
_entity_poly.pdbx_strand_id
1 'polypeptide(L)'
;MKQFCFPSVFNITLSLGLLMSLPQQSAAGEIIQQLTPETGISAHIEKSSEGYVLMQPDGSKLSILTADFMTMPDVDISLKTEDYDYNGYPDLALGVREAGSLDIGSAVFLYDPKEKIYSPLIIEDALSGKLNCGELWNIERLPERKAIKSSCSLDGHYSRTDILMFDAHKNLWLEEQSRPEEDMSGWPYLIKPMRMVRYDPQGNILLETPLPGFEMEEMWEVPVNRLALYNQPDTKNAAQQFLKHGDQVRKLAFAGNDWMKIALPATGAQQEYWVSLKEAYDLRTWLVENNAKSQPVQLSLFDYSQAETDPDYYKHLFTLVLRNNGLENIQLNYSEVHLLFTATDGKQTLHKLYDIYNTTLEPDEKHMLDDNPVEQRSGNYVIYHETAGDETYLPFFPKGLAEGRYKIRSVLTSNSLTAPVFSADEIEMDYPPKLPASLIAP
;
A
#
# COMPACT_ATOMS: atom_id res chain seq x y z
N MET A 1 5.13 12.88 -17.25
CA MET A 1 6.03 11.70 -17.32
C MET A 1 5.46 10.78 -18.38
N LYS A 2 6.20 10.53 -19.47
CA LYS A 2 5.80 9.49 -20.41
C LYS A 2 5.91 8.16 -19.66
N GLN A 3 4.81 7.44 -19.51
CA GLN A 3 4.87 6.02 -19.19
C GLN A 3 5.89 5.40 -20.15
N PHE A 4 6.99 4.88 -19.61
CA PHE A 4 7.74 3.84 -20.31
C PHE A 4 6.84 2.61 -20.27
N CYS A 5 5.84 2.60 -21.14
CA CYS A 5 5.37 1.34 -21.68
C CYS A 5 6.59 0.80 -22.43
N PHE A 6 7.25 -0.21 -21.90
CA PHE A 6 7.54 -1.36 -22.73
C PHE A 6 6.17 -2.00 -22.99
N PRO A 7 5.48 -1.71 -24.11
CA PRO A 7 4.23 -2.39 -24.40
C PRO A 7 4.60 -3.84 -24.66
N SER A 8 4.44 -4.74 -23.67
CA SER A 8 4.52 -6.20 -23.81
C SER A 8 5.33 -6.63 -25.05
N VAL A 9 6.65 -6.37 -25.06
CA VAL A 9 7.45 -6.49 -26.30
C VAL A 9 7.84 -7.96 -26.51
N PHE A 10 6.85 -8.85 -26.48
CA PHE A 10 6.94 -10.25 -26.90
C PHE A 10 5.61 -10.69 -27.54
N ASN A 11 5.03 -9.87 -28.43
CA ASN A 11 4.03 -10.38 -29.37
C ASN A 11 4.74 -11.14 -30.50
N ILE A 12 4.99 -12.43 -30.27
CA ILE A 12 5.45 -13.37 -31.30
C ILE A 12 4.34 -13.52 -32.33
N THR A 13 4.47 -12.86 -33.48
CA THR A 13 3.57 -13.06 -34.60
C THR A 13 4.15 -14.16 -35.50
N LEU A 14 3.53 -15.34 -35.50
CA LEU A 14 3.90 -16.44 -36.39
C LEU A 14 3.24 -16.21 -37.77
N SER A 15 3.90 -15.50 -38.68
CA SER A 15 3.41 -15.27 -40.03
C SER A 15 3.96 -16.33 -41.01
N LEU A 16 3.12 -17.31 -41.33
CA LEU A 16 3.37 -18.29 -42.39
C LEU A 16 3.02 -17.67 -43.75
N GLY A 17 3.99 -17.00 -44.37
CA GLY A 17 3.86 -16.39 -45.70
C GLY A 17 4.78 -17.06 -46.72
N LEU A 18 4.20 -17.87 -47.61
CA LEU A 18 4.90 -18.50 -48.73
C LEU A 18 5.22 -17.43 -49.80
N LEU A 19 6.47 -16.97 -49.88
CA LEU A 19 6.95 -16.09 -50.95
C LEU A 19 8.29 -16.60 -51.49
N MET A 20 8.36 -16.72 -52.82
CA MET A 20 9.50 -17.26 -53.57
C MET A 20 10.76 -16.44 -53.32
N SER A 21 11.83 -17.12 -52.91
CA SER A 21 13.11 -16.57 -52.50
C SER A 21 14.03 -16.25 -53.68
N LEU A 22 14.36 -14.97 -53.84
CA LEU A 22 15.68 -14.56 -54.34
C LEU A 22 16.67 -14.69 -53.17
N PRO A 23 17.92 -15.14 -53.39
CA PRO A 23 18.90 -15.22 -52.31
C PRO A 23 19.37 -13.81 -51.95
N GLN A 24 18.70 -13.17 -50.99
CA GLN A 24 19.34 -12.11 -50.21
C GLN A 24 20.43 -12.79 -49.39
N GLN A 25 21.69 -12.61 -49.80
CA GLN A 25 22.82 -12.73 -48.89
C GLN A 25 22.64 -11.67 -47.81
N SER A 26 21.95 -12.05 -46.73
CA SER A 26 22.06 -11.36 -45.44
C SER A 26 23.55 -11.35 -45.11
N ALA A 27 24.15 -10.16 -45.07
CA ALA A 27 25.50 -9.99 -44.58
C ALA A 27 25.52 -10.52 -43.14
N ALA A 28 26.40 -11.48 -42.85
CA ALA A 28 26.56 -12.00 -41.51
C ALA A 28 26.89 -10.83 -40.55
N GLY A 29 26.23 -10.79 -39.39
CA GLY A 29 26.46 -9.74 -38.41
C GLY A 29 27.88 -9.83 -37.82
N GLU A 30 28.36 -8.72 -37.26
CA GLU A 30 29.61 -8.71 -36.51
C GLU A 30 29.44 -9.49 -35.20
N ILE A 31 30.27 -10.50 -34.98
CA ILE A 31 30.27 -11.25 -33.71
C ILE A 31 30.90 -10.35 -32.64
N ILE A 32 30.10 -9.93 -31.67
CA ILE A 32 30.53 -9.02 -30.61
C ILE A 32 30.84 -9.75 -29.30
N GLN A 33 30.28 -10.95 -29.09
CA GLN A 33 30.53 -11.75 -27.90
C GLN A 33 30.29 -13.25 -28.17
N GLN A 34 31.24 -14.08 -27.74
CA GLN A 34 31.09 -15.53 -27.71
C GLN A 34 30.58 -15.98 -26.34
N LEU A 35 29.62 -16.91 -26.33
CA LEU A 35 29.07 -17.55 -25.13
C LEU A 35 29.41 -19.04 -25.17
N THR A 36 29.83 -19.58 -24.02
CA THR A 36 30.18 -20.99 -23.84
C THR A 36 29.52 -21.53 -22.57
N PRO A 37 28.19 -21.77 -22.58
CA PRO A 37 27.47 -22.15 -21.37
C PRO A 37 27.86 -23.50 -20.80
N GLU A 38 28.27 -24.43 -21.67
CA GLU A 38 28.82 -25.72 -21.26
C GLU A 38 29.89 -26.20 -22.25
N THR A 39 30.63 -27.24 -21.86
CA THR A 39 31.72 -27.76 -22.69
C THR A 39 31.20 -28.26 -24.04
N GLY A 40 31.70 -27.69 -25.13
CA GLY A 40 31.33 -28.07 -26.49
C GLY A 40 30.06 -27.43 -27.01
N ILE A 41 29.41 -26.55 -26.23
CA ILE A 41 28.27 -25.75 -26.66
C ILE A 41 28.70 -24.30 -26.82
N SER A 42 28.35 -23.71 -27.96
CA SER A 42 28.68 -22.34 -28.30
C SER A 42 27.43 -21.60 -28.77
N ALA A 43 27.19 -20.44 -28.20
CA ALA A 43 26.30 -19.42 -28.74
C ALA A 43 27.11 -18.14 -28.95
N HIS A 44 26.59 -17.18 -29.70
CA HIS A 44 27.26 -15.89 -29.85
C HIS A 44 26.26 -14.78 -30.18
N ILE A 45 26.65 -13.55 -29.92
CA ILE A 45 25.83 -12.38 -30.22
C ILE A 45 26.37 -11.74 -31.48
N GLU A 46 25.48 -11.53 -32.45
CA GLU A 46 25.74 -10.81 -33.68
C GLU A 46 25.10 -9.43 -33.61
N LYS A 47 25.87 -8.40 -33.99
CA LYS A 47 25.39 -7.05 -34.23
C LYS A 47 25.24 -6.83 -35.73
N SER A 48 24.08 -6.35 -36.15
CA SER A 48 23.79 -6.00 -37.54
C SER A 48 23.08 -4.65 -37.63
N SER A 49 22.65 -4.24 -38.82
CA SER A 49 21.77 -3.08 -38.98
C SER A 49 20.37 -3.30 -38.39
N GLU A 50 19.96 -4.55 -38.17
CA GLU A 50 18.63 -4.90 -37.65
C GLU A 50 18.58 -4.98 -36.12
N GLY A 51 19.73 -4.83 -35.46
CA GLY A 51 19.86 -4.89 -34.00
C GLY A 51 20.86 -5.96 -33.54
N TYR A 52 20.62 -6.48 -32.35
CA TYR A 52 21.41 -7.53 -31.71
C TYR A 52 20.63 -8.84 -31.75
N VAL A 53 21.30 -9.91 -32.18
CA VAL A 53 20.73 -11.25 -32.30
C VAL A 53 21.60 -12.22 -31.52
N LEU A 54 20.99 -13.01 -30.65
CA LEU A 54 21.62 -14.17 -30.03
C LEU A 54 21.48 -15.36 -31.00
N MET A 55 22.62 -15.79 -31.54
CA MET A 55 22.76 -17.02 -32.30
C MET A 55 22.85 -18.20 -31.34
N GLN A 56 21.82 -19.04 -31.35
CA GLN A 56 21.65 -20.16 -30.43
C GLN A 56 22.57 -21.33 -30.82
N PRO A 57 22.85 -22.27 -29.90
CA PRO A 57 23.68 -23.43 -30.21
C PRO A 57 23.12 -24.37 -31.29
N ASP A 58 21.81 -24.38 -31.48
CA ASP A 58 21.13 -25.13 -32.54
C ASP A 58 21.09 -24.39 -33.89
N GLY A 59 21.68 -23.18 -33.96
CA GLY A 59 21.70 -22.32 -35.13
C GLY A 59 20.47 -21.45 -35.31
N SER A 60 19.46 -21.55 -34.43
CA SER A 60 18.32 -20.65 -34.42
C SER A 60 18.72 -19.24 -33.96
N LYS A 61 17.85 -18.26 -34.23
CA LYS A 61 18.10 -16.84 -33.96
C LYS A 61 17.08 -16.31 -32.97
N LEU A 62 17.56 -15.62 -31.93
CA LEU A 62 16.71 -14.89 -30.99
C LEU A 62 17.06 -13.40 -31.07
N SER A 63 16.11 -12.55 -31.47
CA SER A 63 16.31 -11.10 -31.41
C SER A 63 16.32 -10.65 -29.95
N ILE A 64 17.40 -9.99 -29.52
CA ILE A 64 17.58 -9.53 -28.14
C ILE A 64 17.51 -8.01 -28.01
N LEU A 65 17.75 -7.27 -29.09
CA LEU A 65 17.54 -5.82 -29.18
C LEU A 65 17.23 -5.44 -30.63
N THR A 66 16.22 -4.60 -30.86
CA THR A 66 15.82 -4.17 -32.21
C THR A 66 16.60 -2.93 -32.68
N ALA A 67 16.56 -2.67 -34.00
CA ALA A 67 17.22 -1.52 -34.61
C ALA A 67 16.73 -0.16 -34.07
N ASP A 68 15.49 -0.06 -33.60
CA ASP A 68 14.90 1.20 -33.11
C ASP A 68 15.74 1.80 -31.97
N PHE A 69 16.22 0.96 -31.05
CA PHE A 69 17.09 1.38 -29.96
C PHE A 69 18.49 1.81 -30.43
N MET A 70 18.96 1.29 -31.56
CA MET A 70 20.26 1.68 -32.12
C MET A 70 20.24 3.04 -32.83
N THR A 71 19.05 3.57 -33.14
CA THR A 71 18.90 4.90 -33.75
C THR A 71 18.87 6.03 -32.72
N MET A 72 18.73 5.69 -31.44
CA MET A 72 18.73 6.66 -30.36
C MET A 72 20.15 7.20 -30.12
N PRO A 73 20.32 8.53 -29.98
CA PRO A 73 21.63 9.11 -29.72
C PRO A 73 22.15 8.69 -28.33
N ASP A 74 23.47 8.42 -28.27
CA ASP A 74 24.22 8.15 -27.04
C ASP A 74 23.67 6.99 -26.16
N VAL A 75 23.12 5.94 -26.79
CA VAL A 75 22.76 4.70 -26.11
C VAL A 75 24.00 3.88 -25.78
N ASP A 76 24.14 3.51 -24.50
CA ASP A 76 25.14 2.57 -24.03
C ASP A 76 24.53 1.17 -23.87
N ILE A 77 25.20 0.18 -24.47
CA ILE A 77 24.76 -1.22 -24.49
C ILE A 77 25.79 -2.05 -23.76
N SER A 78 25.36 -2.77 -22.74
CA SER A 78 26.19 -3.68 -21.96
C SER A 78 25.69 -5.10 -22.10
N LEU A 79 26.63 -6.04 -22.22
CA LEU A 79 26.36 -7.46 -22.24
C LEU A 79 27.17 -8.12 -21.12
N LYS A 80 26.50 -8.90 -20.28
CA LYS A 80 27.13 -9.59 -19.14
C LYS A 80 26.72 -11.04 -19.13
N THR A 81 27.66 -11.90 -18.72
CA THR A 81 27.47 -13.34 -18.68
C THR A 81 27.72 -13.82 -17.26
N GLU A 82 26.64 -14.18 -16.57
CA GLU A 82 26.63 -14.62 -15.18
C GLU A 82 25.47 -15.60 -14.95
N ASP A 83 25.52 -16.41 -13.89
CA ASP A 83 24.45 -17.35 -13.53
C ASP A 83 23.36 -16.62 -12.73
N TYR A 84 22.29 -16.18 -13.40
CA TYR A 84 21.24 -15.33 -12.83
C TYR A 84 20.12 -16.15 -12.19
N ASP A 85 19.80 -17.35 -12.71
CA ASP A 85 18.84 -18.26 -12.08
C ASP A 85 19.46 -19.26 -11.08
N TYR A 86 20.78 -19.20 -10.90
CA TYR A 86 21.57 -20.02 -9.96
C TYR A 86 21.50 -21.52 -10.27
N ASN A 87 21.36 -21.88 -11.55
CA ASN A 87 21.32 -23.26 -12.00
C ASN A 87 22.72 -23.86 -12.28
N GLY A 88 23.78 -23.06 -12.15
CA GLY A 88 25.18 -23.46 -12.36
C GLY A 88 25.70 -23.24 -13.79
N TYR A 89 24.89 -22.70 -14.70
CA TYR A 89 25.24 -22.37 -16.06
C TYR A 89 25.16 -20.85 -16.28
N PRO A 90 26.03 -20.26 -17.12
CA PRO A 90 26.02 -18.83 -17.32
C PRO A 90 24.89 -18.40 -18.27
N ASP A 91 24.07 -17.48 -17.79
CA ASP A 91 23.03 -16.78 -18.52
C ASP A 91 23.57 -15.51 -19.18
N LEU A 92 22.74 -14.83 -19.97
CA LEU A 92 23.07 -13.57 -20.62
C LEU A 92 22.18 -12.44 -20.08
N ALA A 93 22.79 -11.33 -19.66
CA ALA A 93 22.09 -10.08 -19.42
C ALA A 93 22.46 -9.03 -20.48
N LEU A 94 21.43 -8.37 -21.00
CA LEU A 94 21.52 -7.19 -21.86
C LEU A 94 21.07 -5.98 -21.04
N GLY A 95 21.95 -4.99 -20.89
CA GLY A 95 21.63 -3.70 -20.30
C GLY A 95 21.63 -2.60 -21.36
N VAL A 96 20.60 -1.76 -21.37
CA VAL A 96 20.46 -0.61 -22.25
C VAL A 96 20.31 0.65 -21.40
N ARG A 97 21.19 1.63 -21.62
CA ARG A 97 21.13 2.94 -20.97
C ARG A 97 20.95 4.03 -22.01
N GLU A 98 19.88 4.79 -21.85
CA GLU A 98 19.63 6.01 -22.64
C GLU A 98 20.44 7.20 -22.11
N ALA A 99 20.72 8.16 -22.99
CA ALA A 99 21.43 9.38 -22.66
C ALA A 99 20.78 10.15 -21.50
N GLY A 100 21.54 10.41 -20.45
CA GLY A 100 21.06 11.14 -19.27
C GLY A 100 20.21 10.31 -18.29
N SER A 101 19.99 9.02 -18.55
CA SER A 101 19.38 8.10 -17.58
C SER A 101 20.42 7.62 -16.56
N LEU A 102 20.03 7.61 -15.28
CA LEU A 102 20.78 6.92 -14.23
C LEU A 102 20.56 5.41 -14.29
N ASP A 103 19.39 4.99 -14.79
CA ASP A 103 18.94 3.61 -14.78
C ASP A 103 19.24 2.89 -16.10
N ILE A 104 19.67 1.63 -15.97
CA ILE A 104 19.93 0.69 -17.08
C ILE A 104 18.76 -0.28 -17.16
N GLY A 105 17.95 -0.19 -18.22
CA GLY A 105 16.93 -1.19 -18.51
C GLY A 105 17.58 -2.53 -18.83
N SER A 106 17.12 -3.61 -18.19
CA SER A 106 17.81 -4.90 -18.24
C SER A 106 16.91 -6.02 -18.72
N ALA A 107 17.38 -6.82 -19.68
CA ALA A 107 16.77 -8.08 -20.10
C ALA A 107 17.70 -9.24 -19.75
N VAL A 108 17.14 -10.36 -19.28
CA VAL A 108 17.90 -11.58 -18.95
C VAL A 108 17.44 -12.72 -19.86
N PHE A 109 18.40 -13.49 -20.36
CA PHE A 109 18.17 -14.67 -21.19
C PHE A 109 18.80 -15.87 -20.48
N LEU A 110 17.96 -16.80 -20.03
CA LEU A 110 18.33 -17.95 -19.23
C LEU A 110 18.72 -19.14 -20.10
N TYR A 111 19.85 -19.77 -19.79
CA TYR A 111 20.28 -21.00 -20.47
C TYR A 111 19.57 -22.22 -19.87
N ASP A 112 18.94 -23.03 -20.72
CA ASP A 112 18.44 -24.35 -20.33
C ASP A 112 19.45 -25.43 -20.74
N PRO A 113 20.10 -26.13 -19.80
CA PRO A 113 21.05 -27.19 -20.13
C PRO A 113 20.39 -28.46 -20.72
N LYS A 114 19.08 -28.63 -20.58
CA LYS A 114 18.36 -29.77 -21.18
C LYS A 114 18.12 -29.54 -22.68
N GLU A 115 17.59 -28.37 -23.00
CA GLU A 115 17.26 -27.98 -24.38
C GLU A 115 18.46 -27.36 -25.12
N LYS A 116 19.51 -26.96 -24.38
CA LYS A 116 20.74 -26.32 -24.85
C LYS A 116 20.49 -25.02 -25.62
N ILE A 117 19.52 -24.25 -25.16
CA ILE A 117 19.14 -22.96 -25.75
C ILE A 117 18.95 -21.90 -24.65
N TYR A 118 19.04 -20.64 -25.04
CA TYR A 118 18.69 -19.50 -24.21
C TYR A 118 17.25 -19.07 -24.47
N SER A 119 16.49 -18.81 -23.40
CA SER A 119 15.14 -18.26 -23.45
C SER A 119 15.04 -16.94 -22.68
N PRO A 120 14.25 -15.96 -23.13
CA PRO A 120 14.06 -14.72 -22.37
C PRO A 120 13.39 -15.01 -21.02
N LEU A 121 13.86 -14.36 -19.96
CA LEU A 121 13.17 -14.31 -18.68
C LEU A 121 11.92 -13.44 -18.85
N ILE A 122 10.74 -14.06 -18.73
CA ILE A 122 9.46 -13.36 -18.81
C ILE A 122 9.04 -12.93 -17.41
N ILE A 123 8.75 -11.63 -17.26
CA ILE A 123 8.10 -11.08 -16.08
C ILE A 123 6.61 -10.97 -16.38
N GLU A 124 5.83 -11.87 -15.79
CA GLU A 124 4.38 -11.89 -15.92
C GLU A 124 3.73 -10.59 -15.41
N ASP A 125 2.62 -10.18 -16.02
CA ASP A 125 1.89 -8.93 -15.69
C ASP A 125 1.59 -8.80 -14.19
N ALA A 126 1.26 -9.91 -13.53
CA ALA A 126 0.95 -9.95 -12.10
C ALA A 126 2.15 -9.62 -11.21
N LEU A 127 3.37 -9.96 -11.64
CA LEU A 127 4.61 -9.59 -10.97
C LEU A 127 5.04 -8.19 -11.39
N SER A 128 4.96 -7.88 -12.69
CA SER A 128 5.28 -6.56 -13.23
C SER A 128 4.51 -5.45 -12.52
N GLY A 129 3.19 -5.61 -12.35
CA GLY A 129 2.34 -4.65 -11.62
C GLY A 129 2.67 -4.49 -10.13
N LYS A 130 3.55 -5.35 -9.57
CA LYS A 130 4.03 -5.24 -8.19
C LYS A 130 5.43 -4.64 -8.08
N LEU A 131 6.27 -4.72 -9.12
CA LEU A 131 7.64 -4.19 -9.09
C LEU A 131 7.63 -2.66 -9.00
N ASN A 132 8.65 -2.07 -8.38
CA ASN A 132 8.73 -0.62 -8.21
C ASN A 132 8.76 0.12 -9.55
N CYS A 133 9.35 -0.48 -10.58
CA CYS A 133 9.50 0.11 -11.91
C CYS A 133 8.92 -0.75 -13.03
N GLY A 134 8.02 -1.69 -12.70
CA GLY A 134 7.36 -2.59 -13.66
C GLY A 134 8.25 -3.70 -14.23
N GLU A 135 9.55 -3.44 -14.36
CA GLU A 135 10.52 -4.31 -15.04
C GLU A 135 11.87 -4.36 -14.30
N LEU A 136 12.87 -4.99 -14.92
CA LEU A 136 14.22 -5.08 -14.37
C LEU A 136 15.07 -3.88 -14.76
N TRP A 137 15.64 -3.24 -13.75
CA TRP A 137 16.51 -2.08 -13.88
C TRP A 137 17.76 -2.28 -13.02
N ASN A 138 18.92 -1.82 -13.51
CA ASN A 138 20.20 -1.86 -12.81
C ASN A 138 20.46 -3.19 -12.09
N ILE A 139 20.30 -4.32 -12.79
CA ILE A 139 20.30 -5.63 -12.14
C ILE A 139 21.64 -5.99 -11.51
N GLU A 140 21.57 -6.57 -10.32
CA GLU A 140 22.70 -7.06 -9.54
C GLU A 140 22.37 -8.46 -9.02
N ARG A 141 23.34 -9.38 -9.08
CA ARG A 141 23.17 -10.71 -8.47
C ARG A 141 23.47 -10.66 -6.98
N LEU A 142 22.72 -11.44 -6.21
CA LEU A 142 22.93 -11.66 -4.78
C LEU A 142 23.23 -13.16 -4.52
N PRO A 143 24.47 -13.63 -4.74
CA PRO A 143 24.79 -15.06 -4.72
C PRO A 143 24.47 -15.77 -3.41
N GLU A 144 24.68 -15.10 -2.28
CA GLU A 144 24.40 -15.66 -0.95
C GLU A 144 22.91 -15.95 -0.73
N ARG A 145 22.04 -15.23 -1.44
CA ARG A 145 20.59 -15.36 -1.38
C ARG A 145 20.00 -16.17 -2.54
N LYS A 146 20.79 -16.42 -3.59
CA LYS A 146 20.30 -16.93 -4.89
C LYS A 146 19.16 -16.06 -5.44
N ALA A 147 19.39 -14.75 -5.45
CA ALA A 147 18.40 -13.75 -5.83
C ALA A 147 18.97 -12.71 -6.81
N ILE A 148 18.08 -12.09 -7.57
CA ILE A 148 18.37 -10.91 -8.40
C ILE A 148 17.83 -9.68 -7.69
N LYS A 149 18.66 -8.66 -7.58
CA LYS A 149 18.25 -7.32 -7.16
C LYS A 149 18.02 -6.46 -8.40
N SER A 150 16.82 -5.90 -8.50
CA SER A 150 16.48 -4.83 -9.46
C SER A 150 16.41 -3.52 -8.70
N SER A 151 16.95 -2.45 -9.27
CA SER A 151 16.87 -1.12 -8.66
C SER A 151 16.67 -0.02 -9.68
N CYS A 152 15.95 1.04 -9.30
CA CYS A 152 15.64 2.17 -10.17
C CYS A 152 15.49 3.46 -9.39
N SER A 153 15.65 4.59 -10.06
CA SER A 153 15.68 5.94 -9.47
C SER A 153 14.50 6.77 -9.98
N LEU A 154 13.27 6.24 -9.82
CA LEU A 154 12.05 6.76 -10.45
C LEU A 154 11.81 8.28 -10.22
N ASP A 155 12.22 8.81 -9.06
CA ASP A 155 11.97 10.19 -8.65
C ASP A 155 13.25 10.98 -8.31
N GLY A 156 14.43 10.45 -8.60
CA GLY A 156 15.73 11.10 -8.32
C GLY A 156 16.10 11.30 -6.84
N HIS A 157 15.16 11.04 -5.91
CA HIS A 157 15.37 11.21 -4.47
C HIS A 157 15.86 9.94 -3.76
N TYR A 158 15.34 8.77 -4.14
CA TYR A 158 15.72 7.49 -3.54
C TYR A 158 15.72 6.37 -4.57
N SER A 159 16.73 5.50 -4.49
CA SER A 159 16.73 4.26 -5.25
C SER A 159 15.71 3.30 -4.67
N ARG A 160 14.77 2.87 -5.51
CA ARG A 160 13.84 1.77 -5.22
C ARG A 160 14.53 0.45 -5.51
N THR A 161 14.25 -0.56 -4.71
CA THR A 161 14.85 -1.89 -4.82
C THR A 161 13.78 -2.97 -4.76
N ASP A 162 13.86 -3.93 -5.67
CA ASP A 162 13.12 -5.20 -5.65
C ASP A 162 14.14 -6.35 -5.58
N ILE A 163 13.90 -7.34 -4.72
CA ILE A 163 14.70 -8.57 -4.63
C ILE A 163 13.82 -9.73 -5.07
N LEU A 164 14.29 -10.44 -6.08
CA LEU A 164 13.55 -11.43 -6.84
C LEU A 164 14.25 -12.77 -6.72
N MET A 165 13.47 -13.83 -6.46
CA MET A 165 13.97 -15.20 -6.36
C MET A 165 13.31 -16.09 -7.41
N PHE A 166 14.01 -17.15 -7.77
CA PHE A 166 13.45 -18.22 -8.60
C PHE A 166 12.84 -19.31 -7.72
N ASP A 167 11.67 -19.80 -8.11
CA ASP A 167 11.12 -21.03 -7.55
C ASP A 167 11.76 -22.27 -8.21
N ALA A 168 11.34 -23.47 -7.76
CA ALA A 168 11.85 -24.73 -8.31
C ALA A 168 11.50 -24.97 -9.79
N HIS A 169 10.55 -24.23 -10.35
CA HIS A 169 10.12 -24.28 -11.75
C HIS A 169 10.70 -23.13 -12.58
N LYS A 170 11.64 -22.36 -12.03
CA LYS A 170 12.23 -21.16 -12.64
C LYS A 170 11.26 -19.98 -12.84
N ASN A 171 10.15 -19.95 -12.11
CA ASN A 171 9.31 -18.75 -12.06
C ASN A 171 9.90 -17.74 -11.09
N LEU A 172 9.89 -16.47 -11.50
CA LEU A 172 10.33 -15.37 -10.66
C LEU A 172 9.23 -14.97 -9.67
N TRP A 173 9.61 -14.66 -8.43
CA TRP A 173 8.70 -14.08 -7.44
C TRP A 173 9.42 -13.02 -6.61
N LEU A 174 8.63 -12.07 -6.07
CA LEU A 174 9.11 -10.94 -5.29
C LEU A 174 9.35 -11.37 -3.83
N GLU A 175 10.61 -11.42 -3.41
CA GLU A 175 10.98 -11.74 -2.02
C GLU A 175 10.97 -10.49 -1.14
N GLU A 176 11.60 -9.41 -1.59
CA GLU A 176 11.66 -8.16 -0.84
C GLU A 176 11.48 -6.95 -1.74
N GLN A 177 10.95 -5.87 -1.16
CA GLN A 177 10.69 -4.64 -1.89
C GLN A 177 10.84 -3.41 -1.00
N SER A 178 11.55 -2.39 -1.46
CA SER A 178 11.51 -1.08 -0.83
C SER A 178 10.17 -0.41 -1.13
N ARG A 179 9.52 0.15 -0.11
CA ARG A 179 8.33 0.99 -0.23
C ARG A 179 8.62 2.41 0.26
N PRO A 180 7.95 3.43 -0.31
CA PRO A 180 8.01 4.79 0.20
C PRO A 180 7.45 4.88 1.62
N GLU A 181 7.58 6.06 2.20
CA GLU A 181 6.71 6.45 3.30
C GLU A 181 5.25 6.28 2.87
N GLU A 182 4.42 5.81 3.79
CA GLU A 182 3.00 5.62 3.57
C GLU A 182 2.25 6.27 4.72
N ASP A 183 1.48 7.30 4.37
CA ASP A 183 0.46 7.83 5.24
C ASP A 183 -0.67 6.81 5.33
N MET A 184 -0.88 6.23 6.51
CA MET A 184 -2.06 5.42 6.74
C MET A 184 -3.28 6.34 6.69
N SER A 185 -4.08 6.20 5.64
CA SER A 185 -5.31 6.97 5.49
C SER A 185 -6.32 6.53 6.55
N GLY A 186 -6.86 7.51 7.27
CA GLY A 186 -7.81 7.30 8.34
C GLY A 186 -7.19 7.07 9.71
N TRP A 187 -8.01 7.10 10.75
CA TRP A 187 -7.53 6.94 12.11
C TRP A 187 -7.01 5.50 12.35
N PRO A 188 -5.82 5.32 12.94
CA PRO A 188 -4.90 6.36 13.38
C PRO A 188 -4.02 6.92 12.27
N TYR A 189 -3.85 8.23 12.28
CA TYR A 189 -2.96 8.97 11.39
C TYR A 189 -1.48 8.66 11.75
N LEU A 190 -1.01 7.51 11.29
CA LEU A 190 0.35 7.00 11.47
C LEU A 190 1.07 6.99 10.12
N ILE A 191 2.29 7.49 10.11
CA ILE A 191 3.17 7.40 8.94
C ILE A 191 4.06 6.17 9.11
N LYS A 192 3.94 5.22 8.18
CA LYS A 192 4.95 4.18 8.02
C LYS A 192 6.14 4.80 7.29
N PRO A 193 7.37 4.74 7.85
CA PRO A 193 8.55 5.26 7.17
C PRO A 193 8.85 4.46 5.90
N MET A 194 9.80 4.95 5.09
CA MET A 194 10.41 4.12 4.05
C MET A 194 10.87 2.80 4.65
N ARG A 195 10.67 1.70 3.93
CA ARG A 195 10.83 0.36 4.51
C ARG A 195 11.09 -0.71 3.47
N MET A 196 11.68 -1.80 3.89
CA MET A 196 11.72 -3.05 3.14
C MET A 196 10.55 -3.93 3.57
N VAL A 197 9.72 -4.32 2.61
CA VAL A 197 8.65 -5.30 2.78
C VAL A 197 9.18 -6.64 2.34
N ARG A 198 9.03 -7.67 3.18
CA ARG A 198 9.34 -9.06 2.86
C ARG A 198 8.06 -9.84 2.59
N TYR A 199 8.06 -10.65 1.54
CA TYR A 199 6.94 -11.48 1.14
C TYR A 199 7.26 -12.97 1.27
N ASP A 200 6.22 -13.78 1.41
CA ASP A 200 6.30 -15.21 1.13
C ASP A 200 6.22 -15.49 -0.38
N PRO A 201 6.47 -16.74 -0.83
CA PRO A 201 6.35 -17.09 -2.25
C PRO A 201 4.95 -16.93 -2.85
N GLN A 202 3.91 -16.77 -2.02
CA GLN A 202 2.54 -16.52 -2.47
C GLN A 202 2.27 -15.01 -2.62
N GLY A 203 3.21 -14.15 -2.21
CA GLY A 203 3.11 -12.70 -2.26
C GLY A 203 2.39 -12.09 -1.06
N ASN A 204 2.21 -12.82 0.04
CA ASN A 204 1.70 -12.26 1.29
C ASN A 204 2.82 -11.55 2.05
N ILE A 205 2.50 -10.43 2.69
CA ILE A 205 3.45 -9.68 3.52
C ILE A 205 3.76 -10.48 4.79
N LEU A 206 5.05 -10.74 5.03
CA LEU A 206 5.55 -11.37 6.24
C LEU A 206 5.97 -10.32 7.29
N LEU A 207 6.69 -9.28 6.84
CA LEU A 207 7.26 -8.26 7.72
C LEU A 207 7.58 -7.00 6.92
N GLU A 208 7.45 -5.83 7.55
CA GLU A 208 7.89 -4.57 6.98
C GLU A 208 8.90 -3.92 7.93
N THR A 209 10.15 -3.72 7.49
CA THR A 209 11.24 -3.19 8.33
C THR A 209 11.62 -1.79 7.87
N PRO A 210 11.57 -0.76 8.73
CA PRO A 210 12.03 0.58 8.38
C PRO A 210 13.44 0.55 7.78
N LEU A 211 13.62 1.25 6.67
CA LEU A 211 14.92 1.52 6.11
C LEU A 211 15.55 2.64 6.95
N PRO A 212 16.81 2.50 7.39
CA PRO A 212 17.49 3.58 8.10
C PRO A 212 17.55 4.80 7.17
N GLY A 213 16.82 5.85 7.51
CA GLY A 213 16.95 7.16 6.89
C GLY A 213 18.35 7.74 7.18
N PHE A 214 18.74 8.75 6.41
CA PHE A 214 20.11 9.27 6.45
C PHE A 214 20.57 9.71 7.84
N GLU A 215 19.72 10.25 8.71
CA GLU A 215 20.05 10.43 10.14
C GLU A 215 18.75 10.52 10.98
N MET A 216 18.38 9.43 11.64
CA MET A 216 17.70 9.32 12.96
C MET A 216 17.02 7.95 13.05
N GLU A 217 17.11 7.32 14.23
CA GLU A 217 16.30 6.14 14.52
C GLU A 217 14.82 6.55 14.53
N GLU A 218 13.98 5.78 13.86
CA GLU A 218 12.54 6.03 13.81
C GLU A 218 11.93 5.90 15.21
N MET A 219 11.64 7.01 15.86
CA MET A 219 11.03 7.05 17.19
C MET A 219 9.51 7.08 17.10
N TRP A 220 8.86 6.49 18.10
CA TRP A 220 7.42 6.52 18.30
C TRP A 220 7.11 6.87 19.74
N GLU A 221 6.20 7.83 19.91
CA GLU A 221 5.65 8.21 21.20
C GLU A 221 4.38 7.42 21.48
N VAL A 222 4.29 6.83 22.66
CA VAL A 222 3.15 6.03 23.07
C VAL A 222 1.94 6.95 23.31
N PRO A 223 0.81 6.75 22.60
CA PRO A 223 -0.31 7.69 22.59
C PRO A 223 -1.35 7.46 23.70
N VAL A 224 -1.26 6.39 24.49
CA VAL A 224 -2.25 6.01 25.52
C VAL A 224 -1.61 5.76 26.88
N ASN A 225 -2.34 5.95 27.98
CA ASN A 225 -1.76 5.84 29.32
C ASN A 225 -1.26 4.45 29.68
N ARG A 226 -1.81 3.41 29.05
CA ARG A 226 -1.41 2.02 29.28
C ARG A 226 -1.54 1.21 27.99
N LEU A 227 -0.39 0.81 27.45
CA LEU A 227 -0.33 -0.05 26.27
C LEU A 227 0.37 -1.36 26.60
N ALA A 228 -0.28 -2.49 26.36
CA ALA A 228 0.30 -3.80 26.62
C ALA A 228 1.45 -4.13 25.64
N LEU A 229 2.47 -4.81 26.14
CA LEU A 229 3.55 -5.37 25.35
C LEU A 229 3.32 -6.86 25.09
N TYR A 230 3.70 -7.32 23.90
CA TYR A 230 3.52 -8.69 23.43
C TYR A 230 4.84 -9.29 22.93
N ASN A 231 5.03 -10.59 23.14
CA ASN A 231 6.23 -11.30 22.63
C ASN A 231 6.10 -11.67 21.14
N GLN A 232 4.87 -11.70 20.62
CA GLN A 232 4.52 -11.98 19.22
C GLN A 232 3.34 -11.07 18.80
N PRO A 233 3.12 -10.83 17.50
CA PRO A 233 1.99 -10.03 17.01
C PRO A 233 0.65 -10.78 17.11
N ASP A 234 0.29 -11.18 18.34
CA ASP A 234 -0.95 -11.88 18.69
C ASP A 234 -1.34 -11.49 20.13
N THR A 235 -2.59 -11.08 20.33
CA THR A 235 -3.12 -10.63 21.63
C THR A 235 -3.10 -11.71 22.70
N LYS A 236 -2.92 -12.99 22.33
CA LYS A 236 -2.73 -14.10 23.28
C LYS A 236 -1.33 -14.18 23.90
N ASN A 237 -0.36 -13.43 23.38
CA ASN A 237 1.05 -13.52 23.75
C ASN A 237 1.55 -12.33 24.59
N ALA A 238 0.76 -11.87 25.56
CA ALA A 238 1.09 -10.71 26.40
C ALA A 238 2.33 -10.95 27.30
N ALA A 239 3.26 -10.01 27.32
CA ALA A 239 4.52 -10.07 28.07
C ALA A 239 4.40 -9.60 29.55
N GLN A 240 3.17 -9.37 30.03
CA GLN A 240 2.88 -8.79 31.36
C GLN A 240 3.61 -7.47 31.67
N GLN A 241 3.99 -6.73 30.62
CA GLN A 241 4.59 -5.41 30.69
C GLN A 241 3.76 -4.41 29.89
N PHE A 242 3.96 -3.13 30.18
CA PHE A 242 3.20 -2.07 29.52
C PHE A 242 4.05 -0.82 29.35
N LEU A 243 3.73 -0.06 28.31
CA LEU A 243 4.18 1.31 28.11
C LEU A 243 3.13 2.29 28.62
N LYS A 244 3.56 3.52 28.87
CA LYS A 244 2.73 4.64 29.31
C LYS A 244 2.77 5.77 28.28
N HIS A 245 1.77 6.64 28.36
CA HIS A 245 1.68 7.82 27.50
C HIS A 245 2.97 8.64 27.57
N GLY A 246 3.51 9.02 26.41
CA GLY A 246 4.74 9.82 26.30
C GLY A 246 6.03 9.02 26.35
N ASP A 247 5.99 7.70 26.62
CA ASP A 247 7.17 6.85 26.49
C ASP A 247 7.67 6.88 25.03
N GLN A 248 8.97 7.08 24.85
CA GLN A 248 9.63 7.10 23.55
C GLN A 248 10.30 5.76 23.28
N VAL A 249 9.91 5.09 22.20
CA VAL A 249 10.46 3.79 21.79
C VAL A 249 10.83 3.81 20.30
N ARG A 250 11.75 2.94 19.90
CA ARG A 250 12.15 2.83 18.49
C ARG A 250 11.19 1.93 17.73
N LYS A 251 10.82 2.30 16.51
CA LYS A 251 10.13 1.44 15.54
C LYS A 251 11.14 0.47 14.92
N LEU A 252 10.84 -0.82 14.94
CA LEU A 252 11.70 -1.87 14.38
C LEU A 252 11.07 -2.60 13.20
N ALA A 253 9.77 -2.84 13.25
CA ALA A 253 9.05 -3.51 12.16
C ALA A 253 7.54 -3.30 12.27
N PHE A 254 6.82 -3.62 11.21
CA PHE A 254 5.37 -3.74 11.18
C PHE A 254 4.97 -5.12 10.70
N ALA A 255 3.86 -5.63 11.24
CA ALA A 255 3.17 -6.80 10.72
C ALA A 255 1.77 -6.36 10.29
N GLY A 256 1.67 -5.98 9.00
CA GLY A 256 0.47 -5.35 8.44
C GLY A 256 0.17 -3.99 9.08
N ASN A 257 -1.12 -3.70 9.27
CA ASN A 257 -1.59 -2.43 9.85
C ASN A 257 -1.95 -2.53 11.34
N ASP A 258 -1.84 -3.73 11.91
CA ASP A 258 -2.35 -4.01 13.26
C ASP A 258 -1.26 -4.04 14.33
N TRP A 259 0.00 -4.24 13.94
CA TRP A 259 1.09 -4.54 14.85
C TRP A 259 2.37 -3.81 14.49
N MET A 260 3.06 -3.32 15.51
CA MET A 260 4.37 -2.70 15.39
C MET A 260 5.34 -3.35 16.39
N LYS A 261 6.50 -3.75 15.90
CA LYS A 261 7.63 -4.18 16.74
C LYS A 261 8.42 -2.95 17.16
N ILE A 262 8.76 -2.89 18.44
CA ILE A 262 9.46 -1.78 19.05
C ILE A 262 10.68 -2.24 19.84
N ALA A 263 11.64 -1.33 20.04
CA ALA A 263 12.71 -1.49 21.02
C ALA A 263 12.54 -0.46 22.13
N LEU A 264 12.60 -0.94 23.38
CA LEU A 264 12.60 -0.08 24.55
C LEU A 264 13.94 0.67 24.69
N PRO A 265 13.93 1.90 25.23
CA PRO A 265 15.16 2.64 25.51
C PRO A 265 16.08 1.84 26.45
N ALA A 266 17.36 1.75 26.07
CA ALA A 266 18.32 0.85 26.70
C ALA A 266 18.62 1.26 28.16
N THR A 267 18.28 0.39 29.11
CA THR A 267 18.93 0.32 30.44
C THR A 267 19.81 -0.92 30.57
N GLY A 268 20.03 -1.65 29.46
CA GLY A 268 20.72 -2.93 29.36
C GLY A 268 20.60 -3.54 27.96
N ALA A 269 20.51 -4.88 27.86
CA ALA A 269 20.25 -5.56 26.58
C ALA A 269 18.96 -5.02 25.93
N GLN A 270 19.01 -4.73 24.62
CA GLN A 270 17.88 -4.21 23.86
C GLN A 270 16.71 -5.19 23.95
N GLN A 271 15.63 -4.76 24.61
CA GLN A 271 14.42 -5.54 24.71
C GLN A 271 13.46 -5.14 23.60
N GLU A 272 13.00 -6.13 22.85
CA GLU A 272 12.08 -5.95 21.73
C GLU A 272 10.73 -6.56 22.05
N TYR A 273 9.67 -5.83 21.75
CA TYR A 273 8.29 -6.28 21.94
C TYR A 273 7.42 -5.86 20.76
N TRP A 274 6.25 -6.47 20.67
CA TRP A 274 5.18 -6.07 19.78
C TRP A 274 4.14 -5.26 20.54
N VAL A 275 3.58 -4.26 19.89
CA VAL A 275 2.41 -3.50 20.35
C VAL A 275 1.30 -3.60 19.31
N SER A 276 0.06 -3.67 19.78
CA SER A 276 -1.11 -3.58 18.90
C SER A 276 -1.40 -2.12 18.60
N LEU A 277 -1.39 -1.75 17.31
CA LEU A 277 -1.80 -0.41 16.86
C LEU A 277 -3.30 -0.18 17.09
N LYS A 278 -4.11 -1.23 17.05
CA LYS A 278 -5.53 -1.17 17.43
C LYS A 278 -5.74 -0.81 18.90
N GLU A 279 -4.87 -1.29 19.80
CA GLU A 279 -4.93 -0.91 21.22
C GLU A 279 -4.33 0.48 21.47
N ALA A 280 -3.18 0.76 20.86
CA ALA A 280 -2.51 2.05 20.98
C ALA A 280 -3.40 3.20 20.49
N TYR A 281 -4.22 2.94 19.48
CA TYR A 281 -5.11 3.94 18.91
C TYR A 281 -6.59 3.54 19.03
N ASP A 282 -6.95 2.73 20.04
CA ASP A 282 -8.35 2.47 20.35
C ASP A 282 -8.97 3.82 20.69
N LEU A 283 -9.82 4.30 19.79
CA LEU A 283 -10.42 5.61 19.93
C LEU A 283 -11.13 5.68 21.28
N ARG A 284 -11.79 4.61 21.76
CA ARG A 284 -12.49 4.56 23.05
C ARG A 284 -11.57 4.82 24.24
N THR A 285 -10.36 4.28 24.23
CA THR A 285 -9.35 4.56 25.26
C THR A 285 -8.95 6.03 25.20
N TRP A 286 -8.66 6.54 24.00
CA TRP A 286 -8.43 7.95 23.76
C TRP A 286 -9.58 8.83 24.24
N LEU A 287 -10.83 8.38 24.07
CA LEU A 287 -12.04 9.08 24.49
C LEU A 287 -12.04 9.30 26.01
N VAL A 288 -11.74 8.25 26.79
CA VAL A 288 -11.67 8.35 28.26
C VAL A 288 -10.56 9.29 28.71
N GLU A 289 -9.41 9.25 28.03
CA GLU A 289 -8.21 10.00 28.43
C GLU A 289 -8.26 11.48 28.05
N ASN A 290 -9.02 11.84 26.99
CA ASN A 290 -8.98 13.17 26.39
C ASN A 290 -10.32 13.93 26.38
N ASN A 291 -11.38 13.42 27.03
CA ASN A 291 -12.74 13.99 27.07
C ASN A 291 -12.85 15.46 27.55
N ALA A 292 -11.75 16.10 28.00
CA ALA A 292 -11.74 17.44 28.59
C ALA A 292 -10.80 18.44 27.90
N LYS A 293 -10.14 18.08 26.78
CA LYS A 293 -9.26 19.02 26.07
C LYS A 293 -10.10 19.99 25.25
N SER A 294 -10.10 21.27 25.66
CA SER A 294 -10.74 22.35 24.91
C SER A 294 -10.08 22.50 23.53
N GLN A 295 -10.88 22.51 22.48
CA GLN A 295 -10.46 22.74 21.10
C GLN A 295 -11.37 23.79 20.46
N PRO A 296 -10.88 24.54 19.47
CA PRO A 296 -11.68 25.61 18.85
C PRO A 296 -12.85 25.05 18.03
N VAL A 297 -12.79 23.81 17.55
CA VAL A 297 -13.92 23.15 16.90
C VAL A 297 -14.87 22.53 17.92
N GLN A 298 -16.17 22.72 17.70
CA GLN A 298 -17.26 22.09 18.43
C GLN A 298 -18.09 21.23 17.48
N LEU A 299 -18.41 20.02 17.92
CA LEU A 299 -19.37 19.14 17.25
C LEU A 299 -20.68 19.19 18.05
N SER A 300 -21.81 19.33 17.35
CA SER A 300 -23.15 19.35 17.96
C SER A 300 -24.01 18.29 17.28
N LEU A 301 -24.66 17.46 18.08
CA LEU A 301 -25.61 16.46 17.64
C LEU A 301 -26.97 16.85 18.21
N PHE A 302 -28.00 16.95 17.38
CA PHE A 302 -29.31 17.41 17.84
C PHE A 302 -30.25 16.23 18.09
N ASP A 303 -30.89 16.23 19.26
CA ASP A 303 -31.95 15.28 19.60
C ASP A 303 -33.33 15.89 19.34
N TYR A 304 -34.05 15.33 18.37
CA TYR A 304 -35.42 15.71 18.04
C TYR A 304 -36.46 14.70 18.56
N SER A 305 -36.09 13.81 19.49
CA SER A 305 -36.99 12.81 20.06
C SER A 305 -38.24 13.39 20.74
N GLN A 306 -38.20 14.67 21.11
CA GLN A 306 -39.30 15.42 21.71
C GLN A 306 -40.01 16.36 20.73
N ALA A 307 -39.79 16.23 19.42
CA ALA A 307 -40.46 17.06 18.42
C ALA A 307 -41.98 16.83 18.44
N GLU A 308 -42.75 17.93 18.52
CA GLU A 308 -44.23 17.86 18.53
C GLU A 308 -44.82 17.61 17.14
N THR A 309 -44.10 18.00 16.09
CA THR A 309 -44.51 17.82 14.69
C THR A 309 -43.80 16.59 14.13
N ASP A 310 -44.55 15.69 13.48
CA ASP A 310 -44.05 14.42 12.90
C ASP A 310 -43.05 13.65 13.79
N PRO A 311 -43.44 13.30 15.03
CA PRO A 311 -42.53 12.72 16.02
C PRO A 311 -41.88 11.42 15.54
N ASP A 312 -42.57 10.65 14.69
CA ASP A 312 -42.06 9.39 14.16
C ASP A 312 -40.92 9.61 13.14
N TYR A 313 -40.98 10.67 12.33
CA TYR A 313 -39.86 11.05 11.44
C TYR A 313 -38.69 11.62 12.25
N TYR A 314 -38.96 12.65 13.07
CA TYR A 314 -37.92 13.42 13.75
C TYR A 314 -37.15 12.61 14.81
N LYS A 315 -37.76 11.59 15.40
CA LYS A 315 -37.05 10.64 16.28
C LYS A 315 -35.91 9.90 15.57
N HIS A 316 -35.96 9.79 14.24
CA HIS A 316 -34.92 9.14 13.44
C HIS A 316 -34.04 10.13 12.70
N LEU A 317 -34.26 11.44 12.84
CA LEU A 317 -33.44 12.48 12.23
C LEU A 317 -32.07 12.55 12.92
N PHE A 318 -31.00 12.48 12.14
CA PHE A 318 -29.63 12.65 12.60
C PHE A 318 -29.07 13.95 12.05
N THR A 319 -28.99 14.98 12.91
CA THR A 319 -28.45 16.28 12.53
C THR A 319 -27.14 16.54 13.23
N LEU A 320 -26.08 16.73 12.45
CA LEU A 320 -24.71 16.91 12.92
C LEU A 320 -24.15 18.24 12.42
N VAL A 321 -23.69 19.10 13.33
CA VAL A 321 -23.19 20.43 13.00
C VAL A 321 -21.81 20.65 13.60
N LEU A 322 -20.89 21.12 12.77
CA LEU A 322 -19.60 21.65 13.19
C LEU A 322 -19.69 23.15 13.43
N ARG A 323 -18.93 23.64 14.40
CA ARG A 323 -18.74 25.05 14.61
C ARG A 323 -17.27 25.35 14.92
N ASN A 324 -16.73 26.38 14.29
CA ASN A 324 -15.44 26.94 14.69
C ASN A 324 -15.67 28.09 15.69
N ASN A 325 -15.32 27.86 16.95
CA ASN A 325 -15.34 28.87 18.02
C ASN A 325 -13.98 29.57 18.20
N GLY A 326 -13.00 29.27 17.33
CA GLY A 326 -11.68 29.88 17.31
C GLY A 326 -11.60 31.15 16.46
N LEU A 327 -10.41 31.75 16.45
CA LEU A 327 -10.11 32.97 15.69
C LEU A 327 -9.39 32.72 14.37
N GLU A 328 -9.04 31.46 14.08
CA GLU A 328 -8.31 31.04 12.89
C GLU A 328 -9.12 30.01 12.10
N ASN A 329 -8.85 29.90 10.80
CA ASN A 329 -9.44 28.87 9.95
C ASN A 329 -9.02 27.49 10.44
N ILE A 330 -9.96 26.55 10.55
CA ILE A 330 -9.68 25.15 10.85
C ILE A 330 -9.76 24.36 9.56
N GLN A 331 -8.69 23.67 9.20
CA GLN A 331 -8.65 22.77 8.05
C GLN A 331 -8.96 21.34 8.51
N LEU A 332 -10.02 20.74 7.98
CA LEU A 332 -10.42 19.36 8.21
C LEU A 332 -10.14 18.56 6.93
N ASN A 333 -8.93 18.01 6.85
CA ASN A 333 -8.45 17.22 5.72
C ASN A 333 -8.44 15.75 6.10
N TYR A 334 -9.16 14.90 5.36
CA TYR A 334 -9.29 13.46 5.65
C TYR A 334 -9.72 13.20 7.10
N SER A 335 -10.65 14.02 7.59
CA SER A 335 -11.22 13.85 8.92
C SER A 335 -12.28 12.74 8.88
N GLU A 336 -12.50 12.05 9.99
CA GLU A 336 -13.49 10.96 10.06
C GLU A 336 -14.57 11.28 11.08
N VAL A 337 -15.82 10.97 10.74
CA VAL A 337 -16.95 10.97 11.66
C VAL A 337 -17.22 9.54 12.11
N HIS A 338 -17.21 9.34 13.42
CA HIS A 338 -17.56 8.08 14.06
C HIS A 338 -18.79 8.24 14.96
N LEU A 339 -19.49 7.13 15.16
CA LEU A 339 -20.57 6.97 16.13
C LEU A 339 -20.14 6.02 17.25
N LEU A 340 -20.22 6.50 18.48
CA LEU A 340 -20.00 5.71 19.68
C LEU A 340 -21.35 5.25 20.24
N PHE A 341 -21.63 3.95 20.10
CA PHE A 341 -22.82 3.30 20.63
C PHE A 341 -22.53 2.78 22.04
N THR A 342 -23.22 3.31 23.04
CA THR A 342 -23.15 2.85 24.44
C THR A 342 -24.43 2.10 24.79
N ALA A 343 -24.32 0.80 25.01
CA ALA A 343 -25.43 -0.04 25.44
C ALA A 343 -25.82 0.24 26.90
N THR A 344 -27.00 -0.25 27.31
CA THR A 344 -27.50 -0.11 28.70
C THR A 344 -26.61 -0.75 29.76
N ASP A 345 -25.81 -1.77 29.40
CA ASP A 345 -24.81 -2.40 30.27
C ASP A 345 -23.47 -1.64 30.30
N GLY A 346 -23.38 -0.52 29.58
CA GLY A 346 -22.18 0.30 29.44
C GLY A 346 -21.21 -0.17 28.35
N LYS A 347 -21.50 -1.26 27.64
CA LYS A 347 -20.65 -1.74 26.56
C LYS A 347 -20.63 -0.74 25.40
N GLN A 348 -19.43 -0.35 24.99
CA GLN A 348 -19.22 0.61 23.91
C GLN A 348 -18.76 -0.05 22.61
N THR A 349 -19.42 0.31 21.51
CA THR A 349 -19.06 -0.09 20.14
C THR A 349 -18.85 1.16 19.31
N LEU A 350 -17.71 1.26 18.64
CA LEU A 350 -17.40 2.36 17.72
C LEU A 350 -17.70 1.95 16.28
N HIS A 351 -18.28 2.85 15.51
CA HIS A 351 -18.58 2.69 14.10
C HIS A 351 -18.09 3.91 13.32
N LYS A 352 -17.31 3.73 12.25
CA LYS A 352 -16.99 4.83 11.34
C LYS A 352 -18.20 5.07 10.43
N LEU A 353 -18.69 6.30 10.37
CA LEU A 353 -19.84 6.68 9.57
C LEU A 353 -19.39 7.13 8.17
N TYR A 354 -18.59 8.20 8.08
CA TYR A 354 -18.03 8.71 6.81
C TYR A 354 -16.77 9.54 7.02
N ASP A 355 -16.14 9.90 5.91
CA ASP A 355 -15.01 10.83 5.84
C ASP A 355 -15.50 12.24 5.50
N ILE A 356 -14.79 13.25 5.99
CA ILE A 356 -14.90 14.65 5.61
C ILE A 356 -13.64 14.99 4.80
N TYR A 357 -13.84 15.37 3.55
CA TYR A 357 -12.77 15.73 2.63
C TYR A 357 -12.67 17.24 2.47
N ASN A 358 -11.48 17.80 2.74
CA ASN A 358 -11.08 19.17 2.42
C ASN A 358 -12.11 20.24 2.86
N THR A 359 -12.52 20.24 4.12
CA THR A 359 -13.42 21.27 4.66
C THR A 359 -12.63 22.32 5.43
N THR A 360 -12.77 23.59 5.03
CA THR A 360 -12.27 24.72 5.83
C THR A 360 -13.44 25.28 6.64
N LEU A 361 -13.27 25.44 7.95
CA LEU A 361 -14.18 26.18 8.80
C LEU A 361 -13.58 27.55 9.12
N GLU A 362 -14.20 28.61 8.64
CA GLU A 362 -13.85 29.99 8.99
C GLU A 362 -14.21 30.31 10.46
N PRO A 363 -13.59 31.32 11.10
CA PRO A 363 -13.97 31.77 12.43
C PRO A 363 -15.48 32.03 12.55
N ASP A 364 -16.08 31.53 13.63
CA ASP A 364 -17.53 31.57 13.92
C ASP A 364 -18.44 30.84 12.91
N GLU A 365 -17.88 30.17 11.89
CA GLU A 365 -18.66 29.40 10.92
C GLU A 365 -19.39 28.23 11.61
N LYS A 366 -20.63 28.02 11.18
CA LYS A 366 -21.40 26.79 11.45
C LYS A 366 -21.58 26.05 10.14
N HIS A 367 -21.19 24.78 10.15
CA HIS A 367 -21.25 23.92 8.98
C HIS A 367 -22.09 22.68 9.31
N MET A 368 -23.16 22.45 8.56
CA MET A 368 -24.01 21.29 8.72
C MET A 368 -23.41 20.11 7.97
N LEU A 369 -23.00 19.07 8.71
CA LEU A 369 -22.44 17.85 8.13
C LEU A 369 -23.50 16.86 7.69
N ASP A 370 -24.60 16.77 8.45
CA ASP A 370 -25.71 15.87 8.15
C ASP A 370 -27.00 16.42 8.73
N ASP A 371 -28.12 16.12 8.08
CA ASP A 371 -29.48 16.47 8.49
C ASP A 371 -30.50 15.49 7.89
N ASN A 372 -30.13 14.21 7.87
CA ASN A 372 -30.92 13.16 7.24
C ASN A 372 -31.43 12.12 8.26
N PRO A 373 -32.59 11.53 8.02
CA PRO A 373 -33.10 10.46 8.87
C PRO A 373 -32.35 9.14 8.63
N VAL A 374 -32.33 8.30 9.66
CA VAL A 374 -31.99 6.89 9.51
C VAL A 374 -33.14 6.19 8.79
N GLU A 375 -32.83 5.61 7.64
CA GLU A 375 -33.77 4.91 6.76
C GLU A 375 -33.48 3.41 6.72
N GLN A 376 -34.43 2.63 6.22
CA GLN A 376 -34.20 1.24 5.83
C GLN A 376 -34.26 1.09 4.31
N ARG A 377 -33.19 0.54 3.72
CA ARG A 377 -33.09 0.27 2.28
C ARG A 377 -32.56 -1.12 2.02
N SER A 378 -33.29 -1.91 1.24
CA SER A 378 -32.95 -3.31 0.95
C SER A 378 -32.60 -4.13 2.21
N GLY A 379 -33.34 -3.88 3.30
CA GLY A 379 -33.15 -4.53 4.60
C GLY A 379 -32.05 -3.96 5.50
N ASN A 380 -31.24 -3.00 5.02
CA ASN A 380 -30.16 -2.37 5.80
C ASN A 380 -30.60 -1.01 6.35
N TYR A 381 -30.12 -0.67 7.54
CA TYR A 381 -30.33 0.65 8.16
C TYR A 381 -29.23 1.61 7.75
N VAL A 382 -29.59 2.67 7.03
CA VAL A 382 -28.66 3.56 6.36
C VAL A 382 -29.00 5.03 6.62
N ILE A 383 -28.03 5.91 6.41
CA ILE A 383 -28.22 7.36 6.34
C ILE A 383 -27.83 7.83 4.94
N TYR A 384 -28.60 8.75 4.38
CA TYR A 384 -28.21 9.43 3.14
C TYR A 384 -27.07 10.39 3.45
N HIS A 385 -26.00 10.35 2.65
CA HIS A 385 -24.88 11.26 2.75
C HIS A 385 -24.36 11.61 1.35
N GLU A 386 -24.25 12.90 1.07
CA GLU A 386 -23.73 13.41 -0.20
C GLU A 386 -22.26 13.76 -0.02
N THR A 387 -21.40 13.10 -0.80
CA THR A 387 -19.96 13.39 -0.80
C THR A 387 -19.53 13.81 -2.19
N ALA A 388 -19.03 15.04 -2.33
CA ALA A 388 -18.52 15.58 -3.59
C ALA A 388 -19.47 15.47 -4.80
N GLY A 389 -20.79 15.48 -4.56
CA GLY A 389 -21.83 15.39 -5.58
C GLY A 389 -22.29 13.95 -5.90
N ASP A 390 -21.72 12.93 -5.25
CA ASP A 390 -22.21 11.56 -5.32
C ASP A 390 -23.18 11.28 -4.15
N GLU A 391 -24.39 10.88 -4.49
CA GLU A 391 -25.42 10.46 -3.54
C GLU A 391 -25.12 9.06 -3.02
N THR A 392 -24.89 8.90 -1.71
CA THR A 392 -24.58 7.59 -1.11
C THR A 392 -25.47 7.27 0.10
N TYR A 393 -25.71 5.98 0.31
CA TYR A 393 -26.39 5.47 1.51
C TYR A 393 -25.40 4.67 2.34
N LEU A 394 -25.11 5.16 3.54
CA LEU A 394 -24.07 4.62 4.40
C LEU A 394 -24.70 3.83 5.55
N PRO A 395 -24.17 2.65 5.91
CA PRO A 395 -24.66 1.91 7.07
C PRO A 395 -24.56 2.77 8.33
N PHE A 396 -25.68 2.99 9.01
CA PHE A 396 -25.71 3.81 10.23
C PHE A 396 -25.25 3.01 11.46
N PHE A 397 -25.59 1.72 11.51
CA PHE A 397 -25.22 0.84 12.61
C PHE A 397 -24.02 -0.05 12.26
N PRO A 398 -23.14 -0.38 13.24
CA PRO A 398 -22.06 -1.33 13.02
C PRO A 398 -22.60 -2.74 12.76
N LYS A 399 -21.87 -3.49 11.93
CA LYS A 399 -22.22 -4.88 11.61
C LYS A 399 -22.20 -5.75 12.87
N GLY A 400 -23.28 -6.50 13.09
CA GLY A 400 -23.39 -7.44 14.21
C GLY A 400 -23.63 -6.77 15.56
N LEU A 401 -24.14 -5.54 15.58
CA LEU A 401 -24.64 -4.92 16.80
C LEU A 401 -25.73 -5.79 17.43
N ALA A 402 -25.70 -5.95 18.76
CA ALA A 402 -26.72 -6.69 19.46
C ALA A 402 -28.04 -5.91 19.48
N GLU A 403 -29.17 -6.60 19.59
CA GLU A 403 -30.45 -5.93 19.76
C GLU A 403 -30.50 -5.22 21.12
N GLY A 404 -30.99 -3.98 21.14
CA GLY A 404 -31.09 -3.19 22.37
C GLY A 404 -31.18 -1.69 22.15
N ARG A 405 -31.23 -0.95 23.26
CA ARG A 405 -31.20 0.52 23.27
C ARG A 405 -29.78 1.03 23.44
N TYR A 406 -29.44 2.04 22.66
CA TYR A 406 -28.12 2.65 22.64
C TYR A 406 -28.20 4.16 22.82
N LYS A 407 -27.30 4.70 23.64
CA LYS A 407 -26.91 6.11 23.58
C LYS A 407 -25.85 6.27 22.50
N ILE A 408 -26.04 7.22 21.61
CA ILE A 408 -25.18 7.45 20.45
C ILE A 408 -24.57 8.84 20.58
N ARG A 409 -23.24 8.89 20.55
CA ARG A 409 -22.47 10.13 20.53
C ARG A 409 -21.63 10.18 19.27
N SER A 410 -21.54 11.34 18.63
CA SER A 410 -20.69 11.52 17.46
C SER A 410 -19.28 11.92 17.88
N VAL A 411 -18.28 11.46 17.13
CA VAL A 411 -16.86 11.76 17.35
C VAL A 411 -16.23 12.17 16.03
N LEU A 412 -15.55 13.31 16.01
CA LEU A 412 -14.72 13.78 14.90
C LEU A 412 -13.25 13.50 15.21
N THR A 413 -12.55 12.84 14.29
CA THR A 413 -11.08 12.71 14.30
C THR A 413 -10.49 13.43 13.08
N SER A 414 -9.30 14.00 13.24
CA SER A 414 -8.57 14.63 12.14
C SER A 414 -7.08 14.68 12.46
N ASN A 415 -6.23 14.65 11.44
CA ASN A 415 -4.79 14.87 11.60
C ASN A 415 -4.45 16.31 12.04
N SER A 416 -5.36 17.26 11.78
CA SER A 416 -5.24 18.67 12.15
C SER A 416 -5.71 18.98 13.56
N LEU A 417 -6.34 18.01 14.23
CA LEU A 417 -6.87 18.16 15.58
C LEU A 417 -5.89 17.59 16.60
N THR A 418 -5.82 18.23 17.76
CA THR A 418 -4.91 17.81 18.84
C THR A 418 -5.46 16.62 19.65
N ALA A 419 -6.76 16.35 19.52
CA ALA A 419 -7.46 15.20 20.07
C ALA A 419 -8.81 15.00 19.33
N PRO A 420 -9.47 13.85 19.49
CA PRO A 420 -10.85 13.67 19.02
C PRO A 420 -11.82 14.71 19.61
N VAL A 421 -12.84 15.10 18.85
CA VAL A 421 -13.87 16.09 19.26
C VAL A 421 -15.22 15.41 19.34
N PHE A 422 -15.90 15.57 20.46
CA PHE A 422 -17.17 14.91 20.72
C PHE A 422 -18.35 15.84 20.46
N SER A 423 -19.47 15.25 20.07
CA SER A 423 -20.74 15.97 20.13
C SER A 423 -21.05 16.39 21.57
N ALA A 424 -21.53 17.61 21.74
CA ALA A 424 -21.95 18.13 23.03
C ALA A 424 -23.08 17.28 23.66
N ASP A 425 -23.99 16.80 22.81
CA ASP A 425 -25.16 16.00 23.19
C ASP A 425 -25.10 14.57 22.63
N GLU A 426 -26.03 13.74 23.08
CA GLU A 426 -26.23 12.35 22.67
C GLU A 426 -27.68 12.17 22.21
N ILE A 427 -27.91 11.20 21.32
CA ILE A 427 -29.26 10.73 20.98
C ILE A 427 -29.48 9.30 21.49
N GLU A 428 -30.73 8.89 21.65
CA GLU A 428 -31.08 7.51 21.98
C GLU A 428 -31.79 6.82 20.81
N MET A 429 -31.33 5.62 20.45
CA MET A 429 -31.96 4.82 19.40
C MET A 429 -31.95 3.33 19.75
N ASP A 430 -33.01 2.62 19.37
CA ASP A 430 -33.08 1.17 19.47
C ASP A 430 -32.44 0.55 18.21
N TYR A 431 -31.78 -0.61 18.36
CA TYR A 431 -31.36 -1.47 17.24
C TYR A 431 -32.07 -2.82 17.34
N PRO A 432 -32.73 -3.30 16.27
CA PRO A 432 -33.12 -2.51 15.09
C PRO A 432 -34.08 -1.36 15.45
N PRO A 433 -33.99 -0.20 14.77
CA PRO A 433 -34.93 0.90 15.00
C PRO A 433 -36.32 0.55 14.45
N LYS A 434 -37.36 1.04 15.12
CA LYS A 434 -38.74 0.94 14.65
C LYS A 434 -39.07 2.12 13.74
N LEU A 435 -38.77 1.98 12.46
CA LEU A 435 -38.98 3.06 11.48
C LEU A 435 -40.45 3.14 11.01
N PRO A 436 -40.99 4.36 10.79
CA PRO A 436 -42.25 4.55 10.10
C PRO A 436 -42.14 4.16 8.62
N ALA A 437 -43.27 3.84 7.98
CA ALA A 437 -43.30 3.39 6.58
C ALA A 437 -42.70 4.40 5.58
N SER A 438 -42.69 5.70 5.92
CA SER A 438 -42.07 6.75 5.11
C SER A 438 -40.54 6.64 5.03
N LEU A 439 -39.90 5.98 6.00
CA LEU A 439 -38.45 5.79 6.08
C LEU A 439 -38.02 4.37 5.66
N ILE A 440 -38.94 3.58 5.10
CA ILE A 440 -38.66 2.23 4.61
C ILE A 440 -38.78 2.26 3.09
N ALA A 441 -37.64 2.28 2.40
CA ALA A 441 -37.60 2.12 0.96
C ALA A 441 -37.73 0.63 0.58
N PRO A 442 -38.36 0.33 -0.57
CA PRO A 442 -38.52 -1.04 -1.06
C PRO A 442 -37.21 -1.79 -1.32
#